data_AF-A0A955FF53-F1
#
_entry.id   AF-A0A955FF53-F1
#
_cell.length_a   1.000
_cell.length_b   1.000
_cell.length_c   1.000
_cell.angle_alpha   90.00
_cell.angle_beta   90.00
_cell.angle_gamma   90.00
#
_symmetry.space_group_name_H-M   'P 1'
#
loop_
_entity.id
_entity.type
_entity.pdbx_description
1 polymer ?
#
loop_
_entity_poly.entity_id
_entity_poly.type
_entity_poly.pdbx_seq_one_letter_code
_entity_poly.pdbx_strand_id
1 'polypeptide(L)'
;TVSSRPLPALEGLMSGRVHVATTQKTKLVLLMLQRITEQYDTLIAKTSRKIKAVRSRLRDHTLTNQDFVDFVLIEDELNEFATSLQPNNAILRRLLLGHHLALFEEDQDLVEDLLLSNEQSLENCNSNIKAIVGVRDAHSSISSNSLNQTMKVLTMVTLAVAIPNMFFGLYGMNVPLPLQHLAAAFWVIVSASTAITLAIFYFGRRNRIF
;
A
#
# COMPACT_ATOMS: atom_id res chain seq x y z
N THR A 1 35.43 -4.24 18.67
CA THR A 1 34.56 -3.65 17.63
C THR A 1 34.99 -2.22 17.42
N VAL A 2 35.21 -1.79 16.17
CA VAL A 2 35.47 -0.38 15.83
C VAL A 2 34.24 0.10 15.07
N SER A 3 33.58 1.15 15.56
CA SER A 3 32.39 1.72 14.92
C SER A 3 32.51 3.24 14.91
N SER A 4 32.12 3.84 13.77
CA SER A 4 32.06 5.30 13.60
C SER A 4 30.83 5.93 14.25
N ARG A 5 29.84 5.11 14.63
CA ARG A 5 28.58 5.53 15.27
C ARG A 5 28.30 4.67 16.51
N PRO A 6 27.58 5.21 17.51
CA PRO A 6 27.14 4.40 18.64
C PRO A 6 26.31 3.22 18.14
N LEU A 7 26.50 2.05 18.76
CA LEU A 7 25.80 0.81 18.44
C LEU A 7 24.82 0.48 19.58
N PRO A 8 23.55 0.90 19.50
CA PRO A 8 22.56 0.66 20.55
C PRO A 8 22.38 -0.84 20.84
N ALA A 9 22.56 -1.68 19.81
CA ALA A 9 22.56 -3.14 19.91
C ALA A 9 23.55 -3.67 20.96
N LEU A 10 24.69 -3.00 21.14
CA LEU A 10 25.79 -3.47 21.99
C LEU A 10 25.86 -2.77 23.36
N GLU A 11 25.04 -1.74 23.60
CA GLU A 11 25.01 -1.05 24.90
C GLU A 11 24.62 -1.99 26.06
N GLY A 12 23.74 -2.96 25.81
CA GLY A 12 23.38 -3.99 26.79
C GLY A 12 24.55 -4.91 27.17
N LEU A 13 25.43 -5.22 26.21
CA LEU A 13 26.65 -5.99 26.40
C LEU A 13 27.72 -5.16 27.13
N MET A 14 27.84 -3.87 26.81
CA MET A 14 28.83 -2.97 27.41
C MET A 14 28.47 -2.52 28.83
N SER A 15 27.18 -2.50 29.19
CA SER A 15 26.69 -2.10 30.52
C SER A 15 26.75 -3.21 31.58
N GLY A 16 27.27 -4.40 31.24
CA GLY A 16 27.43 -5.52 32.18
C GLY A 16 26.12 -6.20 32.60
N ARG A 17 24.99 -5.87 31.95
CA ARG A 17 23.67 -6.49 32.21
C ARG A 17 23.55 -7.92 31.71
N VAL A 18 24.47 -8.35 30.84
CA VAL A 18 24.57 -9.72 30.33
C VAL A 18 25.87 -10.32 30.84
N HIS A 19 25.80 -11.49 31.49
CA HIS A 19 27.01 -12.22 31.88
C HIS A 19 27.71 -12.75 30.65
N VAL A 20 28.91 -12.23 30.37
CA VAL A 20 29.69 -12.58 29.19
C VAL A 20 31.08 -12.97 29.64
N ALA A 21 31.45 -14.23 29.40
CA ALA A 21 32.81 -14.69 29.60
C ALA A 21 33.67 -14.23 28.42
N THR A 22 34.46 -13.17 28.62
CA THR A 22 35.36 -12.60 27.60
C THR A 22 36.48 -13.57 27.15
N THR A 23 36.66 -14.69 27.86
CA THR A 23 37.55 -15.77 27.50
C THR A 23 37.07 -16.59 26.30
N GLN A 24 35.75 -16.65 26.03
CA GLN A 24 35.17 -17.40 24.91
C GLN A 24 34.96 -16.48 23.69
N LYS A 25 36.01 -16.32 22.87
CA LYS A 25 36.03 -15.40 21.72
C LYS A 25 34.92 -15.69 20.69
N THR A 26 34.66 -16.96 20.38
CA THR A 26 33.61 -17.41 19.45
C THR A 26 32.23 -17.00 19.95
N LYS A 27 31.90 -17.38 21.19
CA LYS A 27 30.62 -17.08 21.84
C LYS A 27 30.35 -15.58 21.93
N LEU A 28 31.37 -14.78 22.22
CA LEU A 28 31.26 -13.32 22.23
C LEU A 28 30.83 -12.75 20.86
N VAL A 29 31.40 -13.26 19.76
CA VAL A 29 31.03 -12.82 18.40
C VAL A 29 29.59 -13.20 18.08
N LEU A 30 29.18 -14.43 18.39
CA LEU A 30 27.82 -14.90 18.15
C LEU A 30 26.79 -14.10 18.98
N LEU A 31 27.09 -13.79 20.24
CA LEU A 31 26.25 -12.93 21.08
C LEU A 31 26.12 -11.50 20.53
N MET A 32 27.19 -10.94 19.96
CA MET A 32 27.11 -9.64 19.29
C MET A 32 26.21 -9.69 18.05
N LEU A 33 26.36 -10.74 17.22
CA LEU A 33 25.51 -10.95 16.05
C LEU A 33 24.04 -11.11 16.45
N GLN A 34 23.78 -11.91 17.48
CA GLN A 34 22.43 -12.07 18.04
C GLN A 34 21.80 -10.74 18.43
N ARG A 35 22.54 -9.89 19.16
CA ARG A 35 22.00 -8.59 19.58
C ARG A 35 21.74 -7.63 18.43
N ILE A 36 22.51 -7.74 17.36
CA ILE A 36 22.26 -6.99 16.12
C ILE A 36 20.99 -7.50 15.43
N THR A 37 20.83 -8.83 15.27
CA THR A 37 19.64 -9.42 14.66
C THR A 37 18.37 -9.04 15.43
N GLU A 38 18.37 -9.13 16.75
CA GLU A 38 17.21 -8.76 17.58
C GLU A 38 16.81 -7.27 17.44
N GLN A 39 17.76 -6.39 17.11
CA GLN A 39 17.46 -4.98 16.81
C GLN A 39 16.78 -4.82 15.45
N TYR A 40 17.24 -5.53 14.41
CA TYR A 40 16.54 -5.58 13.13
C TYR A 40 15.10 -6.07 13.32
N ASP A 41 14.89 -7.14 14.07
CA ASP A 41 13.57 -7.70 14.33
C ASP A 41 12.64 -6.68 15.00
N THR A 42 13.17 -5.91 15.96
CA THR A 42 12.42 -4.87 16.65
C THR A 42 12.01 -3.73 15.71
N LEU A 43 12.91 -3.29 14.83
CA LEU A 43 12.64 -2.25 13.83
C LEU A 43 11.63 -2.74 12.80
N ILE A 44 11.82 -3.94 12.25
CA ILE A 44 10.88 -4.57 11.31
C ILE A 44 9.50 -4.69 11.96
N ALA A 45 9.40 -5.14 13.22
CA ALA A 45 8.13 -5.23 13.93
C ALA A 45 7.45 -3.85 14.12
N LYS A 46 8.24 -2.79 14.37
CA LYS A 46 7.71 -1.42 14.43
C LYS A 46 7.15 -0.98 13.09
N THR A 47 7.85 -1.26 12.00
CA THR A 47 7.42 -0.94 10.64
C THR A 47 6.19 -1.76 10.23
N SER A 48 6.14 -3.05 10.54
CA SER A 48 4.95 -3.92 10.36
C SER A 48 3.70 -3.33 11.03
N ARG A 49 3.84 -2.78 12.25
CA ARG A 49 2.73 -2.14 12.97
C ARG A 49 2.22 -0.88 12.25
N LYS A 50 3.13 -0.05 11.71
CA LYS A 50 2.75 1.13 10.90
C LYS A 50 1.97 0.70 9.66
N ILE A 51 2.43 -0.32 8.94
CA ILE A 51 1.77 -0.86 7.74
C ILE A 51 0.38 -1.38 8.07
N LYS A 52 0.22 -2.09 9.20
CA LYS A 52 -1.09 -2.57 9.66
C LYS A 52 -2.06 -1.41 9.93
N ALA A 53 -1.59 -0.31 10.53
CA ALA A 53 -2.40 0.88 10.77
C ALA A 53 -2.87 1.53 9.45
N VAL A 54 -1.94 1.70 8.50
CA VAL A 54 -2.24 2.18 7.15
C VAL A 54 -3.28 1.30 6.45
N ARG A 55 -3.12 -0.02 6.52
CA ARG A 55 -4.07 -0.97 5.90
C ARG A 55 -5.48 -0.82 6.47
N SER A 56 -5.61 -0.53 7.76
CA SER A 56 -6.91 -0.23 8.36
C SER A 56 -7.52 1.04 7.78
N ARG A 57 -6.72 2.09 7.56
CA ARG A 57 -7.19 3.36 6.97
C ARG A 57 -7.64 3.25 5.52
N LEU A 58 -7.06 2.32 4.74
CA LEU A 58 -7.53 2.00 3.39
C LEU A 58 -9.00 1.54 3.41
N ARG A 59 -9.39 0.69 4.38
CA ARG A 59 -10.78 0.21 4.51
C ARG A 59 -11.75 1.38 4.72
N ASP A 60 -11.31 2.39 5.45
CA ASP A 60 -12.10 3.57 5.76
C ASP A 60 -12.02 4.65 4.67
N HIS A 61 -11.32 4.39 3.55
CA HIS A 61 -11.14 5.33 2.42
C HIS A 61 -10.53 6.68 2.81
N THR A 62 -9.66 6.69 3.83
CA THR A 62 -9.07 7.92 4.42
C THR A 62 -7.61 8.17 4.04
N LEU A 63 -7.12 7.52 2.97
CA LEU A 63 -5.74 7.72 2.51
C LEU A 63 -5.60 9.04 1.78
N THR A 64 -4.44 9.66 1.97
CA THR A 64 -4.05 10.97 1.42
C THR A 64 -2.80 10.83 0.58
N ASN A 65 -2.51 11.84 -0.25
CA ASN A 65 -1.29 11.87 -1.07
C ASN A 65 0.00 11.73 -0.24
N GLN A 66 0.00 12.24 1.00
CA GLN A 66 1.14 12.11 1.91
C GLN A 66 1.39 10.65 2.30
N ASP A 67 0.34 9.84 2.45
CA ASP A 67 0.50 8.43 2.78
C ASP A 67 1.26 7.67 1.68
N PHE A 68 1.10 8.07 0.41
CA PHE A 68 1.84 7.46 -0.70
C PHE A 68 3.33 7.80 -0.66
N VAL A 69 3.69 8.99 -0.20
CA VAL A 69 5.10 9.36 0.04
C VAL A 69 5.64 8.49 1.16
N ASP A 70 4.89 8.34 2.25
CA ASP A 70 5.27 7.50 3.38
C ASP A 70 5.40 6.02 2.98
N PHE A 71 4.59 5.53 2.04
CA PHE A 71 4.69 4.17 1.49
C PHE A 71 6.02 3.94 0.79
N VAL A 72 6.47 4.91 -0.03
CA VAL A 72 7.76 4.83 -0.71
C VAL A 72 8.90 4.81 0.29
N LEU A 73 8.84 5.64 1.34
CA LEU A 73 9.86 5.67 2.38
C LEU A 73 9.92 4.35 3.17
N ILE A 74 8.77 3.76 3.48
CA ILE A 74 8.73 2.46 4.17
C ILE A 74 9.22 1.33 3.26
N GLU A 75 8.87 1.35 1.98
CA GLU A 75 9.33 0.37 0.98
C GLU A 75 10.86 0.41 0.85
N ASP A 76 11.45 1.61 0.80
CA ASP A 76 12.90 1.82 0.78
C ASP A 76 13.58 1.30 2.05
N GLU A 77 13.08 1.66 3.24
CA GLU A 77 13.60 1.18 4.53
C GLU A 77 13.58 -0.36 4.62
N LEU A 78 12.51 -1.01 4.18
CA LEU A 78 12.40 -2.48 4.18
C LEU A 78 13.32 -3.14 3.16
N ASN A 79 13.54 -2.51 1.99
CA ASN A 79 14.49 -3.00 0.99
C ASN A 79 15.95 -2.88 1.49
N GLU A 80 16.29 -1.80 2.20
CA GLU A 80 17.59 -1.66 2.85
C GLU A 80 17.81 -2.74 3.92
N PHE A 81 16.80 -3.03 4.74
CA PHE A 81 16.85 -4.13 5.70
C PHE A 81 17.04 -5.48 5.02
N ALA A 82 16.23 -5.79 3.99
CA ALA A 82 16.35 -7.06 3.25
C ALA A 82 17.74 -7.23 2.62
N THR A 83 18.25 -6.17 1.99
CA THR A 83 19.59 -6.15 1.37
C THR A 83 20.70 -6.34 2.40
N SER A 84 20.51 -5.87 3.63
CA SER A 84 21.48 -6.01 4.73
C SER A 84 21.43 -7.38 5.41
N LEU A 85 20.25 -8.01 5.51
CA LEU A 85 20.07 -9.33 6.14
C LEU A 85 20.50 -10.48 5.22
N GLN A 86 20.32 -10.35 3.90
CA GLN A 86 20.68 -11.39 2.93
C GLN A 86 22.16 -11.84 3.00
N PRO A 87 23.18 -10.95 3.02
CA PRO A 87 24.57 -11.36 3.18
C PRO A 87 24.86 -11.94 4.57
N ASN A 88 24.13 -11.54 5.62
CA ASN A 88 24.30 -12.11 6.96
C ASN A 88 23.99 -13.61 6.95
N ASN A 89 22.95 -14.05 6.26
CA ASN A 89 22.65 -15.48 6.09
C ASN A 89 23.78 -16.25 5.41
N ALA A 90 24.42 -15.66 4.39
CA ALA A 90 25.57 -16.29 3.73
C ALA A 90 26.78 -16.42 4.67
N ILE A 91 27.00 -15.44 5.54
CA ILE A 91 28.07 -15.48 6.55
C ILE A 91 27.77 -16.53 7.63
N LEU A 92 26.54 -16.57 8.16
CA LEU A 92 26.13 -17.55 9.18
C LEU A 92 26.24 -19.00 8.65
N ARG A 93 25.83 -19.25 7.40
CA ARG A 93 26.02 -20.56 6.74
C ARG A 93 27.50 -20.94 6.60
N ARG A 94 28.37 -19.98 6.29
CA ARG A 94 29.82 -20.23 6.23
C ARG A 94 30.41 -20.53 7.61
N LEU A 95 29.91 -19.90 8.67
CA LEU A 95 30.32 -20.20 10.04
C LEU A 95 29.96 -21.63 10.43
N LEU A 96 28.73 -22.10 10.12
CA LEU A 96 28.30 -23.49 10.37
C LEU A 96 29.20 -24.54 9.69
N LEU A 97 29.72 -24.25 8.51
CA LEU A 97 30.65 -25.14 7.79
C LEU A 97 32.06 -25.20 8.43
N GLY A 98 32.28 -24.54 9.56
CA GLY A 98 33.57 -24.48 10.26
C GLY A 98 34.62 -23.61 9.56
N HIS A 99 34.21 -22.80 8.58
CA HIS A 99 35.13 -21.88 7.92
C HIS A 99 35.39 -20.68 8.85
N HIS A 100 36.66 -20.50 9.25
CA HIS A 100 37.23 -19.37 10.03
C HIS A 100 37.11 -19.41 11.57
N LEU A 101 36.10 -20.08 12.15
CA LEU A 101 36.02 -20.29 13.60
C LEU A 101 35.71 -21.76 13.92
N ALA A 102 36.39 -22.32 14.91
CA ALA A 102 36.01 -23.60 15.51
C ALA A 102 34.81 -23.36 16.43
N LEU A 103 33.67 -23.96 16.10
CA LEU A 103 32.46 -23.92 16.93
C LEU A 103 32.39 -25.18 17.79
N PHE A 104 32.01 -25.01 19.05
CA PHE A 104 31.52 -26.11 19.88
C PHE A 104 30.06 -26.43 19.51
N GLU A 105 29.56 -27.58 19.95
CA GLU A 105 28.18 -28.03 19.65
C GLU A 105 27.13 -26.98 20.06
N GLU A 106 27.25 -26.41 21.26
CA GLU A 106 26.39 -25.30 21.73
C GLU A 106 26.48 -24.02 20.87
N ASP A 107 27.64 -23.75 20.26
CA ASP A 107 27.81 -22.57 19.40
C ASP A 107 27.17 -22.80 18.02
N GLN A 108 27.09 -24.06 17.55
CA GLN A 108 26.43 -24.41 16.28
C GLN A 108 24.92 -24.18 16.37
N ASP A 109 24.28 -24.66 17.46
CA ASP A 109 22.86 -24.43 17.73
C ASP A 109 22.51 -22.93 17.69
N LEU A 110 23.35 -22.09 18.31
CA LEU A 110 23.16 -20.64 18.31
C LEU A 110 23.24 -20.05 16.90
N VAL A 111 24.12 -20.56 16.03
CA VAL A 111 24.21 -20.08 14.65
C VAL A 111 23.00 -20.53 13.83
N GLU A 112 22.48 -21.74 14.06
CA GLU A 112 21.24 -22.21 13.41
C GLU A 112 20.04 -21.34 13.80
N ASP A 113 19.89 -21.02 15.09
CA ASP A 113 18.84 -20.11 15.57
C ASP A 113 18.94 -18.73 14.92
N LEU A 114 20.16 -18.18 14.82
CA LEU A 114 20.40 -16.90 14.16
C LEU A 114 20.11 -16.92 12.66
N LEU A 115 20.36 -18.04 12.00
CA LEU A 115 20.06 -18.23 10.60
C LEU A 115 18.54 -18.24 10.37
N LEU A 116 17.80 -19.02 11.18
CA LEU A 116 16.34 -19.08 11.12
C LEU A 116 15.70 -17.72 11.40
N SER A 117 16.18 -17.00 12.42
CA SER A 117 15.70 -15.65 12.75
C SER A 117 15.94 -14.66 11.60
N ASN A 118 17.13 -14.65 10.97
CA ASN A 118 17.39 -13.80 9.81
C ASN A 118 16.49 -14.15 8.61
N GLU A 119 16.31 -15.43 8.30
CA GLU A 119 15.42 -15.88 7.23
C GLU A 119 13.98 -15.43 7.47
N GLN A 120 13.48 -15.58 8.70
CA GLN A 120 12.15 -15.11 9.09
C GLN A 120 12.02 -13.59 8.93
N SER A 121 13.03 -12.82 9.33
CA SER A 121 13.02 -11.37 9.21
C SER A 121 13.08 -10.89 7.76
N LEU A 122 13.82 -11.59 6.91
CA LEU A 122 13.82 -11.35 5.47
C LEU A 122 12.45 -11.62 4.85
N GLU A 123 11.79 -12.72 5.23
CA GLU A 123 10.43 -13.02 4.79
C GLU A 123 9.43 -11.95 5.25
N ASN A 124 9.57 -11.48 6.49
CA ASN A 124 8.74 -10.40 7.03
C ASN A 124 8.91 -9.09 6.24
N CYS A 125 10.14 -8.70 5.90
CA CYS A 125 10.39 -7.54 5.03
C CYS A 125 9.69 -7.68 3.68
N ASN A 126 9.89 -8.82 3.00
CA ASN A 126 9.28 -9.08 1.69
C ASN A 126 7.75 -9.10 1.74
N SER A 127 7.17 -9.68 2.79
CA SER A 127 5.71 -9.71 3.00
C SER A 127 5.14 -8.31 3.23
N ASN A 128 5.84 -7.48 4.00
CA ASN A 128 5.46 -6.09 4.25
C ASN A 128 5.54 -5.21 3.00
N ILE A 129 6.59 -5.37 2.18
CA ILE A 129 6.71 -4.70 0.88
C ILE A 129 5.51 -5.05 -0.01
N LYS A 130 5.22 -6.35 -0.17
CA LYS A 130 4.04 -6.82 -0.94
C LYS A 130 2.74 -6.23 -0.41
N ALA A 131 2.60 -6.11 0.91
CA ALA A 131 1.42 -5.52 1.51
C ALA A 131 1.24 -4.03 1.18
N ILE A 132 2.31 -3.23 1.21
CA ILE A 132 2.26 -1.80 0.85
C ILE A 132 1.89 -1.64 -0.63
N VAL A 133 2.53 -2.42 -1.52
CA VAL A 133 2.19 -2.42 -2.94
C VAL A 133 0.72 -2.77 -3.15
N GLY A 134 0.22 -3.80 -2.46
CA GLY A 134 -1.19 -4.17 -2.50
C GLY A 134 -2.13 -3.07 -2.01
N VAL A 135 -1.75 -2.30 -0.98
CA VAL A 135 -2.52 -1.13 -0.50
C VAL A 135 -2.55 -0.03 -1.56
N ARG A 136 -1.41 0.27 -2.20
CA ARG A 136 -1.30 1.28 -3.27
C ARG A 136 -2.18 0.91 -4.47
N ASP A 137 -2.13 -0.34 -4.91
CA ASP A 137 -2.87 -0.81 -6.08
C ASP A 137 -4.39 -0.87 -5.82
N ALA A 138 -4.79 -1.29 -4.62
CA ALA A 138 -6.18 -1.26 -4.20
C ALA A 138 -6.73 0.17 -4.16
N HIS A 139 -5.97 1.13 -3.61
CA HIS A 139 -6.38 2.54 -3.61
C HIS A 139 -6.51 3.11 -5.02
N SER A 140 -5.54 2.83 -5.91
CA SER A 140 -5.60 3.24 -7.32
C SER A 140 -6.86 2.73 -8.01
N SER A 141 -7.23 1.47 -7.73
CA SER A 141 -8.45 0.84 -8.26
C SER A 141 -9.72 1.49 -7.72
N ILE A 142 -9.78 1.78 -6.41
CA ILE A 142 -10.90 2.48 -5.77
C ILE A 142 -11.07 3.89 -6.34
N SER A 143 -9.96 4.64 -6.49
CA SER A 143 -9.97 5.99 -7.08
C SER A 143 -10.43 5.95 -8.53
N SER A 144 -9.93 5.01 -9.32
CA SER A 144 -10.34 4.83 -10.72
C SER A 144 -11.82 4.47 -10.83
N ASN A 145 -12.33 3.61 -9.94
CA ASN A 145 -13.75 3.28 -9.89
C ASN A 145 -14.61 4.50 -9.51
N SER A 146 -14.16 5.30 -8.54
CA SER A 146 -14.85 6.52 -8.10
C SER A 146 -14.89 7.58 -9.20
N LEU A 147 -13.80 7.74 -9.96
CA LEU A 147 -13.75 8.61 -11.13
C LEU A 147 -14.70 8.10 -12.23
N ASN A 148 -14.67 6.81 -12.53
CA ASN A 148 -15.57 6.21 -13.51
C ASN A 148 -17.04 6.40 -13.13
N GLN A 149 -17.37 6.25 -11.84
CA GLN A 149 -18.72 6.51 -11.33
C GLN A 149 -19.10 7.99 -11.49
N THR A 150 -18.21 8.91 -11.12
CA THR A 150 -18.42 10.36 -11.25
C THR A 150 -18.61 10.76 -12.72
N MET A 151 -17.81 10.22 -13.63
CA MET A 151 -17.91 10.47 -15.07
C MET A 151 -19.22 9.97 -15.65
N LYS A 152 -19.69 8.77 -15.25
CA LYS A 152 -20.99 8.25 -15.68
C LYS A 152 -22.13 9.14 -15.19
N VAL A 153 -22.09 9.59 -13.93
CA VAL A 153 -23.07 10.53 -13.36
C VAL A 153 -23.09 11.85 -14.14
N LEU A 154 -21.93 12.47 -14.36
CA LEU A 154 -21.82 13.72 -15.11
C LEU A 154 -22.33 13.59 -16.56
N THR A 155 -22.01 12.47 -17.21
CA THR A 155 -22.46 12.20 -18.58
C THR A 155 -23.98 12.05 -18.64
N MET A 156 -24.57 11.34 -17.68
CA MET A 156 -26.03 11.19 -17.60
C MET A 156 -26.74 12.52 -17.34
N VAL A 157 -26.21 13.36 -16.44
CA VAL A 157 -26.75 14.70 -16.21
C VAL A 157 -26.64 15.56 -17.47
N THR A 158 -25.50 15.52 -18.15
CA THR A 158 -25.29 16.24 -19.42
C THR A 158 -26.31 15.81 -20.47
N LEU A 159 -26.53 14.51 -20.68
CA LEU A 159 -27.53 14.00 -21.63
C LEU A 159 -28.96 14.41 -21.26
N ALA A 160 -29.29 14.36 -19.97
CA ALA A 160 -30.61 14.75 -19.48
C ALA A 160 -30.92 16.24 -19.72
N VAL A 161 -29.90 17.11 -19.75
CA VAL A 161 -30.05 18.54 -20.06
C VAL A 161 -29.95 18.83 -21.55
N ALA A 162 -29.00 18.21 -22.25
CA ALA A 162 -28.69 18.51 -23.65
C ALA A 162 -29.82 18.14 -24.61
N ILE A 163 -30.46 16.98 -24.40
CA ILE A 163 -31.51 16.50 -25.32
C ILE A 163 -32.75 17.41 -25.28
N PRO A 164 -33.31 17.76 -24.11
CA PRO A 164 -34.39 18.74 -24.03
C PRO A 164 -34.02 20.08 -24.63
N ASN A 165 -32.81 20.58 -24.31
CA ASN A 165 -32.34 21.86 -24.81
C ASN A 165 -32.22 21.88 -26.34
N MET A 166 -31.83 20.76 -26.96
CA MET A 166 -31.81 20.61 -28.42
C MET A 166 -33.23 20.75 -29.01
N PHE A 167 -34.23 20.10 -28.43
CA PHE A 167 -35.62 20.24 -28.90
C PHE A 167 -36.17 21.66 -28.72
N PHE A 168 -35.90 22.29 -27.57
CA PHE A 168 -36.27 23.70 -27.34
C PHE A 168 -35.54 24.64 -28.30
N GLY A 169 -34.26 24.39 -28.57
CA GLY A 169 -33.46 25.16 -29.51
C GLY A 169 -34.02 25.10 -30.93
N LEU A 170 -34.34 23.89 -31.43
CA LEU A 170 -34.93 23.70 -32.76
C LEU A 170 -36.25 24.44 -32.91
N TYR A 171 -37.19 24.26 -31.98
CA TYR A 171 -38.50 24.92 -32.02
C TYR A 171 -38.49 26.39 -31.60
N GLY A 172 -37.37 26.90 -31.07
CA GLY A 172 -37.13 28.31 -30.79
C GLY A 172 -36.60 29.09 -32.00
N MET A 173 -36.32 28.42 -33.13
CA MET A 173 -35.85 29.08 -34.34
C MET A 173 -37.02 29.71 -35.10
N ASN A 174 -36.82 30.93 -35.63
CA ASN A 174 -37.80 31.63 -36.48
C ASN A 174 -37.82 31.07 -37.92
N VAL A 175 -37.92 29.75 -38.05
CA VAL A 175 -37.95 29.03 -39.33
C VAL A 175 -39.28 28.27 -39.41
N PRO A 176 -39.95 28.21 -40.58
CA PRO A 176 -41.17 27.45 -40.73
C PRO A 176 -40.94 25.96 -40.42
N LEU A 177 -41.48 25.50 -39.29
CA LEU A 177 -41.35 24.13 -38.81
C LEU A 177 -42.66 23.36 -38.91
N PRO A 178 -42.61 22.03 -39.13
CA PRO A 178 -43.80 21.19 -39.01
C PRO A 178 -44.39 21.34 -37.60
N LEU A 179 -45.72 21.29 -37.48
CA LEU A 179 -46.48 21.47 -36.22
C LEU A 179 -46.52 22.90 -35.65
N GLN A 180 -45.88 23.92 -36.26
CA GLN A 180 -45.86 25.28 -35.70
C GLN A 180 -47.24 25.96 -35.58
N HIS A 181 -48.22 25.59 -36.42
CA HIS A 181 -49.56 26.21 -36.45
C HIS A 181 -50.58 25.47 -35.58
N LEU A 182 -50.19 24.37 -34.91
CA LEU A 182 -51.07 23.67 -33.99
C LEU A 182 -51.17 24.44 -32.67
N ALA A 183 -52.37 24.79 -32.21
CA ALA A 183 -52.57 25.44 -30.91
C ALA A 183 -52.01 24.61 -29.73
N ALA A 184 -51.94 23.29 -29.88
CA ALA A 184 -51.38 22.36 -28.90
C ALA A 184 -49.87 22.08 -29.07
N ALA A 185 -49.19 22.67 -30.06
CA ALA A 185 -47.80 22.36 -30.41
C ALA A 185 -46.84 22.53 -29.23
N PHE A 186 -46.99 23.63 -28.47
CA PHE A 186 -46.21 23.88 -27.26
C PHE A 186 -46.28 22.72 -26.26
N TRP A 187 -47.51 22.25 -25.95
CA TRP A 187 -47.73 21.16 -24.99
C TRP A 187 -47.22 19.81 -25.52
N VAL A 188 -47.33 19.56 -26.82
CA VAL A 188 -46.80 18.34 -27.46
C VAL A 188 -45.27 18.30 -27.36
N ILE A 189 -44.57 19.40 -27.63
CA ILE A 189 -43.11 19.46 -27.56
C ILE A 189 -42.61 19.31 -26.12
N VAL A 190 -43.24 20.02 -25.18
CA VAL A 190 -42.90 19.95 -23.75
C VAL A 190 -43.11 18.53 -23.22
N SER A 191 -44.24 17.90 -23.53
CA SER A 191 -44.52 16.52 -23.08
C SER A 191 -43.56 15.51 -23.70
N ALA A 192 -43.25 15.60 -24.99
CA ALA A 192 -42.29 14.72 -25.66
C ALA A 192 -40.86 14.88 -25.09
N SER A 193 -40.41 16.12 -24.90
CA SER A 193 -39.10 16.44 -24.31
C SER A 193 -38.98 15.93 -22.87
N THR A 194 -40.04 16.11 -22.07
CA THR A 194 -40.13 15.58 -20.70
C THR A 194 -40.10 14.05 -20.69
N ALA A 195 -40.86 13.40 -21.59
CA ALA A 195 -40.88 11.94 -21.70
C ALA A 195 -39.50 11.35 -22.06
N ILE A 196 -38.77 11.98 -22.98
CA ILE A 196 -37.42 11.57 -23.36
C ILE A 196 -36.45 11.73 -22.19
N THR A 197 -36.53 12.85 -21.45
CA THR A 197 -35.71 13.08 -20.24
C THR A 197 -35.97 12.01 -19.18
N LEU A 198 -37.24 11.70 -18.92
CA LEU A 198 -37.63 10.65 -17.99
C LEU A 198 -37.15 9.27 -18.43
N ALA A 199 -37.19 8.97 -19.74
CA ALA A 199 -36.68 7.72 -20.28
C ALA A 199 -35.16 7.58 -20.06
N ILE A 200 -34.38 8.65 -20.30
CA ILE A 200 -32.94 8.68 -20.04
C ILE A 200 -32.65 8.48 -18.56
N PHE A 201 -33.37 9.19 -17.68
CA PHE A 201 -33.22 9.04 -16.23
C PHE A 201 -33.56 7.63 -15.76
N TYR A 202 -34.66 7.06 -16.25
CA TYR A 202 -35.08 5.69 -15.95
C TYR A 202 -34.05 4.66 -16.42
N PHE A 203 -33.52 4.80 -17.63
CA PHE A 203 -32.46 3.93 -18.15
C PHE A 203 -31.18 4.03 -17.30
N GLY A 204 -30.81 5.26 -16.91
CA GLY A 204 -29.71 5.52 -15.99
C GLY A 204 -29.82 4.79 -14.66
N ARG A 205 -31.00 4.91 -14.03
CA ARG A 205 -31.32 4.24 -12.76
C ARG A 205 -31.35 2.72 -12.90
N ARG A 206 -31.92 2.20 -13.99
CA ARG A 206 -31.99 0.75 -14.25
C ARG A 206 -30.60 0.13 -14.41
N ASN A 207 -29.67 0.85 -15.02
CA ASN A 207 -28.30 0.36 -15.23
C ASN A 207 -27.37 0.60 -14.03
N ARG A 208 -27.89 1.01 -12.87
CA ARG A 208 -27.10 1.32 -11.65
C ARG A 208 -25.92 2.25 -11.93
N ILE A 209 -26.14 3.21 -12.84
CA ILE A 209 -25.18 4.30 -13.06
C ILE A 209 -25.17 5.25 -11.86
N PHE A 210 -26.29 5.27 -11.13
CA PHE A 210 -26.53 5.97 -9.87
C PHE A 210 -26.70 4.97 -8.73
#